data_AF-A0A8J3P074-F1
#
_entry.id   AF-A0A8J3P074-F1
#
_cell.length_a   1.000
_cell.length_b   1.000
_cell.length_c   1.000
_cell.angle_alpha   90.00
_cell.angle_beta   90.00
_cell.angle_gamma   90.00
#
_symmetry.space_group_name_H-M   'P 1'
#
loop_
_entity.id
_entity.type
_entity.pdbx_description
1 polymer ?
#
loop_
_entity_poly.entity_id
_entity_poly.type
_entity_poly.pdbx_seq_one_letter_code
_entity_poly.pdbx_strand_id
1 'polypeptide(L)' 'MPDNSAPIAKAGVTTVDKARILAALREKGQDGRADFVDRQLPEIIDVASNAGLLRTLGLDVADFTS' A
#
# COMPACT_ATOMS: atom_id res chain seq x y z
N MET A 1 4.06 -38.52 -3.99
CA MET A 1 4.35 -37.07 -4.04
C MET A 1 3.79 -36.46 -2.76
N PRO A 2 4.58 -35.76 -1.94
CA PRO A 2 4.06 -35.02 -0.79
C PRO A 2 3.62 -33.59 -1.18
N ASP A 3 2.64 -33.13 -0.38
CA ASP A 3 2.22 -31.77 -0.02
C ASP A 3 1.56 -30.79 -1.01
N ASN A 4 0.23 -30.81 -0.94
CA ASN A 4 -0.65 -29.66 -1.01
C ASN A 4 -0.59 -28.87 0.33
N SER A 5 -0.28 -27.56 0.29
CA SER A 5 -0.78 -26.48 1.17
C SER A 5 0.26 -25.37 1.39
N ALA A 6 0.39 -24.49 0.40
CA ALA A 6 0.39 -23.08 0.73
C ALA A 6 -0.67 -22.47 -0.20
N PRO A 7 -1.75 -21.85 0.31
CA PRO A 7 -2.41 -20.87 -0.52
C PRO A 7 -1.29 -19.89 -0.87
N ILE A 8 -1.02 -19.68 -2.16
CA ILE A 8 -0.48 -18.38 -2.55
C ILE A 8 -1.53 -17.39 -2.07
N ALA A 9 -1.39 -16.96 -0.81
CA ALA A 9 -2.39 -16.19 -0.11
C ALA A 9 -2.67 -14.99 -1.00
N LYS A 10 -3.88 -15.01 -1.57
CA LYS A 10 -4.42 -14.06 -2.54
C LYS A 10 -3.45 -12.95 -2.91
N ALA A 11 -2.59 -13.17 -3.91
CA ALA A 11 -2.03 -12.08 -4.69
C ALA A 11 -3.15 -11.50 -5.58
N GLY A 12 -4.27 -11.14 -4.97
CA GLY A 12 -5.26 -10.29 -5.60
C GLY A 12 -4.64 -8.92 -5.65
N VAL A 13 -4.69 -8.29 -6.82
CA VAL A 13 -4.36 -6.88 -7.03
C VAL A 13 -4.75 -6.05 -5.79
N THR A 14 -3.76 -5.69 -4.98
CA THR A 14 -3.98 -4.92 -3.75
C THR A 14 -4.08 -3.47 -4.16
N THR A 15 -5.25 -3.07 -4.63
CA THR A 15 -5.57 -1.66 -4.84
C THR A 15 -6.09 -1.06 -3.55
N VAL A 16 -5.47 0.02 -3.11
CA VAL A 16 -5.84 0.75 -1.91
C VAL A 16 -6.27 2.15 -2.30
N ASP A 17 -7.37 2.60 -1.71
CA ASP A 17 -7.79 3.99 -1.82
C ASP A 17 -6.74 4.90 -1.18
N LYS A 18 -6.34 5.92 -1.93
CA LYS A 18 -5.44 6.97 -1.48
C LYS A 18 -5.92 7.58 -0.15
N ALA A 19 -7.23 7.81 0.00
CA ALA A 19 -7.81 8.33 1.23
C ALA A 19 -7.46 7.49 2.48
N ARG A 20 -7.35 6.17 2.32
CA ARG A 20 -6.97 5.24 3.40
C ARG A 20 -5.49 5.37 3.76
N ILE A 21 -4.62 5.56 2.76
CA ILE A 21 -3.20 5.85 2.96
C ILE A 21 -3.00 7.22 3.62
N LEU A 22 -3.75 8.24 3.18
CA LEU A 22 -3.71 9.59 3.74
C LEU A 22 -4.16 9.59 5.21
N ALA A 23 -5.23 8.86 5.54
CA ALA A 23 -5.68 8.70 6.92
C ALA A 23 -4.59 8.06 7.79
N ALA A 24 -4.02 6.93 7.36
CA ALA A 24 -2.95 6.25 8.09
C ALA A 24 -1.70 7.13 8.27
N LEU A 25 -1.32 7.90 7.23
CA LEU A 25 -0.21 8.85 7.30
C LEU A 25 -0.48 9.98 8.29
N ARG A 26 -1.69 10.55 8.29
CA ARG A 26 -2.10 11.58 9.24
C ARG A 26 -2.13 11.05 10.68
N GLU A 27 -2.64 9.84 10.90
CA GLU A 27 -2.65 9.19 12.21
C GLU A 27 -1.24 8.96 12.75
N LYS A 28 -0.27 8.67 11.86
CA LYS A 28 1.16 8.54 12.23
C LYS A 28 1.88 9.91 12.35
N GLY A 29 1.17 11.03 12.20
CA GLY A 29 1.75 12.39 12.23
C GLY A 29 2.66 12.70 11.04
N GLN A 30 2.48 12.01 9.93
CA GLN A 30 3.26 12.14 8.70
C GLN A 30 2.50 12.99 7.66
N ASP A 31 1.98 14.14 8.08
CA ASP A 31 1.18 15.04 7.23
C ASP A 31 1.92 15.47 5.95
N GLY A 32 3.23 15.71 6.03
CA GLY A 32 4.04 16.04 4.84
C GLY A 32 4.11 14.92 3.81
N ARG A 33 4.07 13.65 4.25
CA ARG A 33 3.97 12.50 3.35
C ARG A 33 2.54 12.30 2.86
N ALA A 34 1.54 12.62 3.68
CA ALA A 34 0.14 12.62 3.24
C ALA A 34 -0.07 13.61 2.09
N ASP A 35 0.38 14.85 2.22
CA ASP A 35 0.25 15.86 1.16
C ASP A 35 1.02 15.46 -0.12
N PHE A 36 2.20 14.86 0.04
CA PHE A 36 2.96 14.32 -1.08
C PHE A 36 2.18 13.20 -1.81
N VAL A 37 1.65 12.23 -1.07
CA VAL A 37 0.84 11.14 -1.62
C VAL A 37 -0.42 11.66 -2.28
N ASP A 38 -1.07 12.66 -1.69
CA ASP A 38 -2.28 13.28 -2.25
C ASP A 38 -2.04 13.86 -3.65
N ARG A 39 -0.87 14.49 -3.85
CA ARG A 39 -0.49 15.13 -5.12
C ARG A 39 0.11 14.18 -6.15
N GLN A 40 0.84 13.16 -5.70
CA GLN A 40 1.60 12.26 -6.57
C GLN A 40 0.82 11.03 -6.99
N LEU A 41 -0.03 10.51 -6.11
CA LEU A 41 -0.73 9.26 -6.34
C LEU A 41 -2.19 9.51 -6.77
N PRO A 42 -2.70 8.69 -7.71
CA PRO A 42 -4.11 8.70 -8.09
C PRO A 42 -5.00 8.20 -6.94
N GLU A 43 -6.32 8.40 -7.07
CA GLU A 43 -7.29 7.96 -6.03
C GLU A 43 -7.21 6.46 -5.72
N ILE A 44 -6.90 5.63 -6.71
CA ILE A 44 -6.72 4.19 -6.56
C ILE A 44 -5.25 3.85 -6.79
N ILE A 45 -4.60 3.35 -5.75
CA ILE A 45 -3.18 3.03 -5.77
C ILE A 45 -3.04 1.52 -5.86
N ASP A 46 -2.52 1.03 -6.97
CA ASP A 46 -2.12 -0.37 -7.10
C ASP A 46 -0.82 -0.57 -6.32
N VAL A 47 -0.93 -1.14 -5.14
CA VAL A 47 0.16 -1.28 -4.19
C VAL A 47 1.22 -2.26 -4.71
N ALA A 48 0.82 -3.25 -5.51
CA ALA A 48 1.75 -4.20 -6.13
C ALA A 48 2.57 -3.54 -7.25
N SER A 49 1.92 -2.74 -8.10
CA SER A 49 2.55 -2.04 -9.22
C SER A 49 3.40 -0.84 -8.76
N ASN A 50 3.01 -0.21 -7.65
CA ASN A 50 3.70 0.96 -7.08
C ASN A 50 4.59 0.60 -5.88
N ALA A 51 4.84 -0.68 -5.61
CA ALA A 51 5.61 -1.13 -4.43
C ALA A 51 7.00 -0.45 -4.33
N GLY A 52 7.68 -0.25 -5.46
CA GLY A 52 8.98 0.45 -5.50
C GLY A 52 8.87 1.94 -5.19
N LEU A 53 7.81 2.60 -5.67
CA LEU A 53 7.56 4.01 -5.41
C LEU A 53 7.11 4.23 -3.97
N LEU A 54 6.20 3.40 -3.46
CA LEU A 54 5.75 3.42 -2.07
C LEU A 54 6.91 3.19 -1.09
N ARG A 55 7.78 2.22 -1.37
CA ARG A 55 8.99 1.97 -0.56
C ARG A 55 9.95 3.16 -0.55
N THR A 56 10.06 3.90 -1.65
CA THR A 56 10.84 5.15 -1.73
C THR A 56 10.24 6.25 -0.83
N LEU A 57 8.92 6.23 -0.66
CA LEU A 57 8.20 7.15 0.21
C LEU A 57 8.19 6.73 1.69
N GLY A 58 8.77 5.56 2.00
CA GLY A 58 8.71 4.95 3.33
C GLY A 58 7.33 4.40 3.69
N LEU A 59 6.48 4.17 2.69
CA LEU A 59 5.18 3.53 2.82
C LEU A 59 5.37 2.04 2.60
N ASP A 60 5.16 1.27 3.66
CA ASP A 60 5.24 -0.17 3.55
C ASP A 60 3.89 -0.73 3.10
N VAL A 61 3.93 -1.52 2.03
CA VAL A 61 2.79 -2.27 1.50
C VAL A 61 2.19 -3.18 2.58
N ALA A 62 3.03 -3.67 3.50
CA ALA A 62 2.61 -4.50 4.63
C ALA A 62 1.58 -3.82 5.55
N ASP A 63 1.59 -2.48 5.65
CA ASP A 63 0.64 -1.72 6.48
C ASP A 63 -0.80 -1.78 5.89
N PHE A 64 -0.92 -2.11 4.60
CA PHE A 64 -2.20 -2.08 3.87
C PHE A 64 -2.70 -3.44 3.36
N THR A 65 -1.89 -4.50 3.43
CA THR A 65 -2.23 -5.84 2.89
C THR A 65 -2.62 -6.87 3.96
N SER A 66 -2.96 -6.43 5.18
CA SER A 66 -3.40 -7.33 6.26
C SER A 66 -4.80 -7.90 6.07
#